data_AF-A0A844EK98-F1
#
_entry.id   AF-A0A844EK98-F1
#
_cell.length_a   1.000
_cell.length_b   1.000
_cell.length_c   1.000
_cell.angle_alpha   90.00
_cell.angle_beta   90.00
_cell.angle_gamma   90.00
#
_symmetry.space_group_name_H-M   'P 1'
#
loop_
_entity.id
_entity.type
_entity.pdbx_description
1 polymer ?
#
loop_
_entity_poly.entity_id
_entity_poly.type
_entity_poly.pdbx_seq_one_letter_code
_entity_poly.pdbx_strand_id
1 'polypeptide(L)'
;MSRKMGAKKPELTELSRVRDRITFLYLEHAKLNRQDSAILVTDSRGTAFVPAAIVSVLMLGPGVDVTHRAMELMGDTGMGVVWVGEKGVRQYAHGRALSHSSRLLEAQAKLVSNNQTRVAVARKMYQMRFPNDDVSGLTMQELRGKEGSRVRQVYRHESRKNDVPWSRREYNPDNFDSGTPINKALTAAHQALYGLSYSVIVAMGASAGLGFVHTGHDLSFVYDFADLYKAEISIPVAFQVAAQFGDDKDIGARTRLAMRDAFAASKILVRMIQDLTSILGVTETNISVDLVNLWDDKLGLQKFGVQYHEFKEDGGR
;
A
#
# COMPACT_ATOMS: atom_id res chain seq x y z
N MET A 1 -6.68 -42.52 23.25
CA MET A 1 -6.97 -41.81 21.98
C MET A 1 -6.76 -40.32 22.21
N SER A 2 -5.76 -39.72 21.55
CA SER A 2 -5.49 -38.28 21.67
C SER A 2 -6.53 -37.51 20.84
N ARG A 3 -7.32 -36.67 21.53
CA ARG A 3 -8.34 -35.80 20.92
C ARG A 3 -7.59 -34.71 20.14
N LYS A 4 -7.53 -34.81 18.80
CA LYS A 4 -7.03 -33.71 17.96
C LYS A 4 -7.99 -32.53 18.09
N MET A 5 -7.59 -31.52 18.88
CA MET A 5 -8.21 -30.21 18.88
C MET A 5 -7.58 -29.36 17.76
N GLY A 6 -8.42 -28.86 16.86
CA GLY A 6 -8.03 -28.02 15.73
C GLY A 6 -8.80 -28.39 14.47
N ALA A 7 -9.30 -27.39 13.76
CA ALA A 7 -9.93 -27.58 12.46
C ALA A 7 -8.99 -28.34 11.50
N LYS A 8 -9.55 -29.25 10.70
CA LYS A 8 -8.78 -30.04 9.74
C LYS A 8 -8.05 -29.09 8.79
N LYS A 9 -6.73 -29.29 8.61
CA LYS A 9 -5.93 -28.54 7.63
C LYS A 9 -6.59 -28.68 6.25
N PRO A 10 -6.85 -27.58 5.52
CA PRO A 10 -7.51 -27.64 4.21
C PRO A 10 -6.72 -28.53 3.25
N GLU A 11 -7.42 -29.35 2.46
CA GLU A 11 -6.81 -30.18 1.43
C GLU A 11 -6.41 -29.29 0.23
N LEU A 12 -5.30 -29.62 -0.46
CA LEU A 12 -4.75 -28.84 -1.58
C LEU A 12 -5.75 -28.53 -2.71
N THR A 13 -6.73 -29.40 -2.91
CA THR A 13 -7.78 -29.27 -3.92
C THR A 13 -8.84 -28.22 -3.56
N GLU A 14 -9.09 -27.94 -2.28
CA GLU A 14 -10.03 -26.91 -1.84
C GLU A 14 -9.44 -25.49 -1.97
N LEU A 15 -8.11 -25.37 -1.89
CA LEU A 15 -7.35 -24.13 -2.10
C LEU A 15 -7.27 -23.70 -3.58
N SER A 16 -7.63 -24.60 -4.51
CA SER A 16 -7.36 -24.44 -5.94
C SER A 16 -8.27 -23.41 -6.65
N ARG A 17 -9.39 -23.00 -6.05
CA ARG A 17 -10.29 -21.97 -6.62
C ARG A 17 -10.07 -20.56 -6.04
N VAL A 18 -9.31 -20.44 -4.94
CA VAL A 18 -8.99 -19.17 -4.28
C VAL A 18 -7.63 -18.61 -4.73
N ARG A 19 -6.84 -19.41 -5.46
CA ARG A 19 -5.46 -19.12 -5.86
C ARG A 19 -5.25 -17.83 -6.66
N ASP A 20 -6.30 -17.29 -7.27
CA ASP A 20 -6.19 -16.12 -8.16
C ASP A 20 -6.79 -14.83 -7.56
N ARG A 21 -7.21 -14.85 -6.29
CA ARG A 21 -7.74 -13.64 -5.62
C ARG A 21 -6.76 -13.09 -4.61
N ILE A 22 -6.40 -11.83 -4.78
CA ILE A 22 -5.59 -11.10 -3.81
C ILE A 22 -6.52 -10.18 -3.03
N THR A 23 -6.83 -10.58 -1.80
CA THR A 23 -7.71 -9.81 -0.93
C THR A 23 -6.88 -9.08 0.12
N PHE A 24 -7.02 -7.76 0.17
CA PHE A 24 -6.49 -6.91 1.23
C PHE A 24 -7.59 -6.60 2.22
N LEU A 25 -7.34 -6.88 3.51
CA LEU A 25 -8.24 -6.50 4.59
C LEU A 25 -7.56 -5.48 5.50
N TYR A 26 -8.20 -4.31 5.64
CA TYR A 26 -7.73 -3.24 6.51
C TYR A 26 -8.50 -3.21 7.83
N LEU A 27 -7.78 -3.17 8.96
CA LEU A 27 -8.34 -3.17 10.31
C LEU A 27 -7.69 -2.10 11.20
N GLU A 28 -8.49 -1.44 12.03
CA GLU A 28 -8.09 -0.46 13.05
C GLU A 28 -8.89 -0.71 14.33
N HIS A 29 -8.35 -0.28 15.47
CA HIS A 29 -9.05 -0.26 16.77
C HIS A 29 -9.76 -1.58 17.10
N ALA A 30 -9.08 -2.70 16.89
CA ALA A 30 -9.65 -4.03 17.00
C ALA A 30 -8.70 -5.03 17.67
N LYS A 31 -9.27 -6.01 18.36
CA LYS A 31 -8.55 -7.14 18.94
C LYS A 31 -8.71 -8.36 18.05
N LEU A 32 -7.58 -8.92 17.63
CA LEU A 32 -7.51 -10.07 16.73
C LEU A 32 -7.13 -11.34 17.49
N ASN A 33 -8.04 -12.31 17.47
CA ASN A 33 -7.80 -13.65 17.99
C ASN A 33 -8.05 -14.70 16.91
N ARG A 34 -7.76 -15.96 17.22
CA ARG A 34 -8.11 -17.11 16.41
C ARG A 34 -9.35 -17.77 16.98
N GLN A 35 -10.31 -18.08 16.12
CA GLN A 35 -11.34 -19.07 16.40
C GLN A 35 -11.42 -20.04 15.23
N ASP A 36 -11.09 -21.31 15.48
CA ASP A 36 -10.98 -22.36 14.47
C ASP A 36 -10.05 -21.98 13.29
N SER A 37 -10.61 -21.85 12.09
CA SER A 37 -9.94 -21.44 10.85
C SER A 37 -10.21 -19.98 10.46
N ALA A 38 -10.76 -19.19 11.38
CA ALA A 38 -11.10 -17.79 11.19
C ALA A 38 -10.31 -16.88 12.14
N ILE A 39 -10.08 -15.66 11.66
CA ILE A 39 -9.62 -14.54 12.47
C ILE A 39 -10.85 -13.92 13.11
N LEU A 40 -10.87 -13.95 14.44
CA LEU A 40 -11.87 -13.27 15.24
C LEU A 40 -11.47 -11.80 15.37
N VAL A 41 -12.27 -10.90 14.81
CA VAL A 41 -12.06 -9.45 14.90
C VAL A 41 -13.06 -8.86 15.87
N THR A 42 -12.62 -8.33 16.99
CA THR A 42 -13.50 -7.70 17.99
C THR A 42 -13.16 -6.24 18.14
N ASP A 43 -14.15 -5.35 18.03
CA ASP A 43 -14.00 -3.91 18.22
C ASP A 43 -15.08 -3.37 19.17
N SER A 44 -15.27 -2.06 19.23
CA SER A 44 -16.29 -1.43 20.10
C SER A 44 -17.73 -1.75 19.70
N ARG A 45 -17.96 -2.21 18.46
CA ARG A 45 -19.30 -2.43 17.90
C ARG A 45 -19.72 -3.89 18.00
N GLY A 46 -18.78 -4.83 18.07
CA GLY A 46 -19.10 -6.24 17.99
C GLY A 46 -17.95 -7.13 17.56
N THR A 47 -18.31 -8.32 17.09
CA THR A 47 -17.36 -9.35 16.69
C THR A 47 -17.66 -9.88 15.28
N ALA A 48 -16.62 -9.90 14.43
CA ALA A 48 -16.65 -10.47 13.10
C ALA A 48 -15.80 -11.75 13.04
N PHE A 49 -16.28 -12.74 12.28
CA PHE A 49 -15.52 -13.94 11.96
C PHE A 49 -15.04 -13.86 10.52
N VAL A 50 -13.74 -13.62 10.32
CA VAL A 50 -13.15 -13.50 8.99
C VAL A 50 -12.43 -14.81 8.64
N PRO A 51 -12.93 -15.59 7.65
CA PRO A 51 -12.25 -16.82 7.25
C PRO A 51 -10.83 -16.52 6.76
N ALA A 52 -9.81 -17.21 7.31
CA ALA A 52 -8.43 -16.91 6.95
C ALA A 52 -8.11 -17.28 5.48
N ALA A 53 -8.85 -18.23 4.91
CA ALA A 53 -8.64 -18.72 3.54
C ALA A 53 -8.92 -17.67 2.45
N ILE A 54 -9.71 -16.62 2.74
CA ILE A 54 -10.10 -15.61 1.74
C ILE A 54 -9.27 -14.33 1.81
N VAL A 55 -8.39 -14.19 2.81
CA VAL A 55 -7.57 -12.99 3.03
C VAL A 55 -6.13 -13.29 2.66
N SER A 56 -5.59 -12.54 1.70
CA SER A 56 -4.19 -12.67 1.29
C SER A 56 -3.28 -11.79 2.13
N VAL A 57 -3.73 -10.56 2.43
CA VAL A 57 -2.95 -9.57 3.17
C VAL A 57 -3.82 -8.87 4.22
N LEU A 58 -3.32 -8.79 5.44
CA LEU A 58 -3.85 -7.94 6.50
C LEU A 58 -3.02 -6.67 6.64
N MET A 59 -3.68 -5.53 6.53
CA MET A 59 -3.12 -4.22 6.86
C MET A 59 -3.66 -3.80 8.23
N LEU A 60 -2.78 -3.80 9.22
CA LEU A 60 -3.10 -3.51 10.62
C LEU A 60 -2.76 -2.06 10.92
N GLY A 61 -3.80 -1.23 11.02
CA GLY A 61 -3.70 0.17 11.40
C GLY A 61 -3.56 0.38 12.92
N PRO A 62 -3.62 1.65 13.37
CA PRO A 62 -3.51 1.99 14.78
C PRO A 62 -4.57 1.32 15.67
N GLY A 63 -4.18 1.02 16.91
CA GLY A 63 -5.08 0.45 17.93
C GLY A 63 -5.44 -1.02 17.72
N VAL A 64 -4.68 -1.76 16.91
CA VAL A 64 -4.88 -3.20 16.73
C VAL A 64 -4.02 -4.02 17.70
N ASP A 65 -4.66 -4.88 18.48
CA ASP A 65 -4.00 -5.90 19.30
C ASP A 65 -4.08 -7.26 18.60
N VAL A 66 -2.98 -8.00 18.48
CA VAL A 66 -2.97 -9.32 17.83
C VAL A 66 -2.41 -10.39 18.77
N THR A 67 -3.19 -11.45 18.98
CA THR A 67 -2.71 -12.61 19.75
C THR A 67 -1.74 -13.47 18.95
N HIS A 68 -0.87 -14.21 19.65
CA HIS A 68 0.02 -15.18 19.02
C HIS A 68 -0.76 -16.22 18.17
N ARG A 69 -1.91 -16.71 18.64
CA ARG A 69 -2.70 -17.70 17.91
C ARG A 69 -3.29 -17.16 16.61
N ALA A 70 -3.63 -15.87 16.57
CA ALA A 70 -4.01 -15.21 15.33
C ALA A 70 -2.83 -15.16 14.34
N MET A 71 -1.63 -14.78 14.81
CA MET A 71 -0.42 -14.77 13.98
C MET A 71 -0.02 -16.16 13.48
N GLU A 72 -0.16 -17.20 14.30
CA GLU A 72 0.07 -18.59 13.91
C GLU A 72 -0.86 -19.00 12.76
N LEU A 73 -2.17 -18.72 12.88
CA LEU A 73 -3.13 -18.99 11.80
C LEU A 73 -2.74 -18.25 10.52
N MET A 74 -2.41 -16.96 10.61
CA MET A 74 -1.98 -16.15 9.45
C MET A 74 -0.74 -16.75 8.77
N GLY A 75 0.23 -17.21 9.55
CA GLY A 75 1.41 -17.90 9.04
C GLY A 75 1.07 -19.23 8.34
N ASP A 76 0.24 -20.05 8.96
CA ASP A 76 -0.17 -21.35 8.42
C ASP A 76 -0.99 -21.23 7.13
N THR A 77 -1.81 -20.17 6.99
CA THR A 77 -2.66 -19.95 5.82
C THR A 77 -2.00 -19.17 4.70
N GLY A 78 -0.73 -18.78 4.84
CA GLY A 78 -0.07 -18.01 3.80
C GLY A 78 -0.60 -16.58 3.72
N MET A 79 -0.78 -15.89 4.85
CA MET A 79 -1.18 -14.48 4.85
C MET A 79 0.04 -13.56 5.00
N GLY A 80 0.05 -12.46 4.26
CA GLY A 80 0.94 -11.33 4.53
C GLY A 80 0.35 -10.43 5.61
N VAL A 81 1.16 -9.95 6.55
CA VAL A 81 0.72 -9.01 7.59
C VAL A 81 1.59 -7.78 7.53
N VAL A 82 0.98 -6.61 7.46
CA VAL A 82 1.68 -5.32 7.38
C VAL A 82 1.10 -4.39 8.45
N TRP A 83 1.96 -3.94 9.36
CA TRP A 83 1.62 -2.88 10.31
C TRP A 83 1.82 -1.53 9.65
N VAL A 84 0.75 -0.74 9.64
CA VAL A 84 0.67 0.51 8.91
C VAL A 84 0.07 1.63 9.76
N GLY A 85 0.25 2.88 9.31
CA GLY A 85 -0.54 4.00 9.81
C GLY A 85 -1.97 3.96 9.28
N GLU A 86 -2.78 4.97 9.64
CA GLU A 86 -4.16 5.11 9.13
C GLU A 86 -4.21 4.99 7.60
N LYS A 87 -5.04 4.08 7.08
CA LYS A 87 -5.16 3.67 5.66
C LYS A 87 -3.81 3.58 4.89
N GLY A 88 -2.73 3.14 5.52
CA GLY A 88 -1.45 2.90 4.83
C GLY A 88 -0.52 4.10 4.69
N VAL A 89 -0.81 5.26 5.30
CA VAL A 89 0.06 6.47 5.22
C VAL A 89 1.44 6.29 5.85
N ARG A 90 1.72 5.15 6.48
CA ARG A 90 3.05 4.75 6.93
C ARG A 90 3.13 3.24 6.93
N GLN A 91 4.33 2.71 6.71
CA GLN A 91 4.64 1.31 6.94
C GLN A 91 5.62 1.22 8.13
N TYR A 92 5.35 0.34 9.08
CA TYR A 92 6.14 0.16 10.30
C TYR A 92 6.90 -1.16 10.31
N ALA A 93 6.18 -2.27 10.13
CA ALA A 93 6.71 -3.62 10.13
C ALA A 93 5.87 -4.52 9.23
N HIS A 94 6.43 -5.64 8.78
CA HIS A 94 5.69 -6.64 8.03
C HIS A 94 6.17 -8.05 8.39
N GLY A 95 5.29 -9.02 8.21
CA GLY A 95 5.58 -10.44 8.32
C GLY A 95 4.97 -11.17 7.14
N ARG A 96 5.66 -12.22 6.67
CA ARG A 96 5.17 -13.07 5.58
C ARG A 96 5.27 -14.52 6.01
N ALA A 97 4.28 -15.32 5.63
CA ALA A 97 4.34 -16.77 5.84
C ALA A 97 5.51 -17.41 5.06
N LEU A 98 6.05 -18.49 5.63
CA LEU A 98 7.16 -19.26 5.05
C LEU A 98 6.76 -20.07 3.81
N SER A 99 5.47 -20.37 3.64
CA SER A 99 4.90 -21.17 2.56
C SER A 99 4.57 -20.37 1.29
N HIS A 100 4.94 -19.09 1.24
CA HIS A 100 4.60 -18.19 0.13
C HIS A 100 5.49 -18.33 -1.10
N SER A 101 4.94 -17.95 -2.25
CA SER A 101 5.67 -17.89 -3.52
C SER A 101 6.83 -16.88 -3.48
N SER A 102 7.96 -17.24 -4.08
CA SER A 102 9.10 -16.36 -4.37
C SER A 102 9.04 -15.74 -5.77
N ARG A 103 7.99 -16.01 -6.56
CA ARG A 103 7.93 -15.68 -8.00
C ARG A 103 8.20 -14.21 -8.31
N LEU A 104 7.58 -13.29 -7.56
CA LEU A 104 7.78 -11.85 -7.73
C LEU A 104 9.20 -11.41 -7.37
N LEU A 105 9.75 -11.98 -6.28
CA LEU A 105 11.12 -11.70 -5.84
C LEU A 105 12.15 -12.17 -6.87
N GLU A 106 12.00 -13.39 -7.38
CA GLU A 106 12.88 -13.96 -8.41
C GLU A 106 12.79 -13.19 -9.73
N ALA A 107 11.57 -12.82 -10.15
CA ALA A 107 11.35 -12.00 -11.34
C ALA A 107 12.03 -10.63 -11.19
N GLN A 108 11.83 -9.96 -10.06
CA GLN A 108 12.48 -8.68 -9.77
C GLN A 108 14.00 -8.79 -9.77
N ALA A 109 14.55 -9.81 -9.09
CA ALA A 109 15.99 -10.06 -9.05
C ALA A 109 16.56 -10.27 -10.47
N LYS A 110 15.90 -11.08 -11.29
CA LYS A 110 16.30 -11.29 -12.69
C LYS A 110 16.30 -10.00 -13.50
N LEU A 111 15.26 -9.18 -13.34
CA LEU A 111 15.09 -7.94 -14.11
C LEU A 111 16.11 -6.87 -13.69
N VAL A 112 16.40 -6.73 -12.39
CA VAL A 112 17.31 -5.70 -11.88
C VAL A 112 18.78 -6.05 -12.13
N SER A 113 19.14 -7.34 -12.09
CA SER A 113 20.53 -7.81 -12.23
C SER A 113 21.05 -7.82 -13.67
N ASN A 114 20.21 -7.55 -14.67
CA ASN A 114 20.63 -7.40 -16.06
C ASN A 114 20.41 -5.97 -16.55
N ASN A 115 21.47 -5.35 -17.10
CA ASN A 115 21.45 -3.95 -17.51
C ASN A 115 20.39 -3.64 -18.57
N GLN A 116 20.16 -4.54 -19.54
CA GLN A 116 19.18 -4.33 -20.59
C GLN A 116 17.75 -4.41 -20.05
N THR A 117 17.44 -5.44 -19.26
CA THR A 117 16.11 -5.59 -18.67
C THR A 117 15.83 -4.50 -17.64
N ARG A 118 16.83 -4.10 -16.87
CA ARG A 118 16.69 -3.01 -15.89
C ARG A 118 16.30 -1.70 -16.57
N VAL A 119 16.96 -1.35 -17.68
CA VAL A 119 16.61 -0.16 -18.48
C VAL A 119 15.23 -0.32 -19.12
N ALA A 120 14.89 -1.51 -19.63
CA ALA A 120 13.56 -1.76 -20.19
C ALA A 120 12.43 -1.55 -19.17
N VAL A 121 12.61 -2.03 -17.94
CA VAL A 121 11.65 -1.80 -16.84
C VAL A 121 11.59 -0.32 -16.48
N ALA A 122 12.72 0.37 -16.36
CA ALA A 122 12.72 1.83 -16.12
C ALA A 122 11.95 2.56 -17.22
N ARG A 123 12.17 2.26 -18.51
CA ARG A 123 11.38 2.84 -19.61
C ARG A 123 9.89 2.59 -19.43
N LYS A 124 9.48 1.36 -19.08
CA LYS A 124 8.08 1.04 -18.79
C LYS A 124 7.51 1.91 -17.67
N MET A 125 8.25 2.08 -16.57
CA MET A 125 7.84 2.95 -15.46
C MET A 125 7.71 4.42 -15.88
N TYR A 126 8.65 4.94 -16.67
CA TYR A 126 8.57 6.29 -17.21
C TYR A 126 7.40 6.48 -18.19
N GLN A 127 7.10 5.48 -19.02
CA GLN A 127 5.95 5.50 -19.93
C GLN A 127 4.63 5.57 -19.16
N MET A 128 4.50 4.81 -18.07
CA MET A 128 3.32 4.85 -17.20
C MET A 128 3.13 6.24 -16.57
N ARG A 129 4.21 6.89 -16.16
CA ARG A 129 4.18 8.22 -15.54
C ARG A 129 3.95 9.35 -16.54
N PHE A 130 4.41 9.19 -17.78
CA PHE A 130 4.33 10.19 -18.84
C PHE A 130 3.80 9.55 -20.13
N PRO A 131 2.48 9.27 -20.21
CA PRO A 131 1.90 8.49 -21.31
C PRO A 131 2.11 9.08 -22.71
N ASN A 132 2.29 10.40 -22.80
CA ASN A 132 2.43 11.12 -24.06
C ASN A 132 3.87 11.22 -24.57
N ASP A 133 4.85 10.73 -23.80
CA ASP A 133 6.26 10.83 -24.15
C ASP A 133 6.75 9.49 -24.69
N ASP A 134 7.51 9.51 -25.80
CA ASP A 134 8.24 8.32 -26.25
C ASP A 134 9.56 8.19 -25.47
N VAL A 135 9.65 7.13 -24.67
CA VAL A 135 10.83 6.79 -23.89
C VAL A 135 11.50 5.49 -24.33
N SER A 136 11.02 4.87 -25.41
CA SER A 136 11.42 3.52 -25.85
C SER A 136 12.92 3.41 -26.16
N GLY A 137 13.52 4.47 -26.72
CA GLY A 137 14.94 4.53 -27.07
C GLY A 137 15.86 5.07 -25.97
N LEU A 138 15.33 5.62 -24.88
CA LEU A 138 16.13 6.43 -23.95
C LEU A 138 17.01 5.59 -23.02
N THR A 139 18.25 5.99 -22.84
CA THR A 139 19.16 5.42 -21.83
C THR A 139 18.72 5.80 -20.41
N MET A 140 19.23 5.08 -19.40
CA MET A 140 18.94 5.38 -17.99
C MET A 140 19.31 6.83 -17.60
N GLN A 141 20.41 7.35 -18.14
CA GLN A 141 20.85 8.72 -17.87
C GLN A 141 19.88 9.75 -18.47
N GLU A 142 19.41 9.53 -19.69
CA GLU A 142 18.45 10.41 -20.35
C GLU A 142 17.08 10.39 -19.66
N LEU A 143 16.63 9.22 -19.20
CA LEU A 143 15.41 9.09 -18.41
C LEU A 143 15.45 9.98 -17.17
N ARG A 144 16.52 9.87 -16.36
CA ARG A 144 16.72 10.71 -15.17
C ARG A 144 16.83 12.20 -15.50
N GLY A 145 17.50 12.55 -16.61
CA GLY A 145 17.66 13.94 -17.05
C GLY A 145 16.34 14.61 -17.44
N LYS A 146 15.42 13.87 -18.07
CA LYS A 146 14.10 14.38 -18.47
C LYS A 146 13.09 14.45 -17.31
N GLU A 147 13.31 13.71 -16.23
CA GLU A 147 12.36 13.67 -15.12
C GLU A 147 12.17 15.03 -14.43
N GLY A 148 13.28 15.72 -14.16
CA GLY A 148 13.26 16.95 -13.38
C GLY A 148 12.47 18.09 -14.04
N SER A 149 12.47 18.19 -15.37
CA SER A 149 11.66 19.19 -16.08
C SER A 149 10.16 18.86 -15.99
N ARG A 150 9.77 17.60 -16.20
CA ARG A 150 8.38 17.16 -16.14
C ARG A 150 7.79 17.34 -14.74
N VAL A 151 8.52 16.94 -13.70
CA VAL A 151 8.09 17.13 -12.30
C VAL A 151 7.91 18.62 -11.96
N ARG A 152 8.83 19.48 -12.41
CA ARG A 152 8.69 20.93 -12.22
C ARG A 152 7.47 21.50 -12.94
N GLN A 153 7.08 20.95 -14.09
CA GLN A 153 5.85 21.36 -14.77
C GLN A 153 4.61 21.00 -13.97
N VAL A 154 4.56 19.81 -13.35
CA VAL A 154 3.46 19.41 -12.45
C VAL A 154 3.37 20.37 -11.26
N TYR A 155 4.50 20.70 -10.63
CA TYR A 155 4.54 21.66 -9.53
C TYR A 155 4.01 23.04 -9.93
N ARG A 156 4.43 23.57 -11.09
CA ARG A 156 3.93 24.86 -11.58
C ARG A 156 2.44 24.82 -11.92
N HIS A 157 1.96 23.71 -12.46
CA HIS A 157 0.54 23.53 -12.75
C HIS A 157 -0.29 23.57 -11.47
N GLU A 158 0.06 22.76 -10.48
CA GLU A 158 -0.66 22.72 -9.20
C GLU A 158 -0.51 24.02 -8.40
N SER A 159 0.65 24.69 -8.47
CA SER A 159 0.83 26.02 -7.89
C SER A 159 -0.15 27.05 -8.44
N ARG A 160 -0.32 27.12 -9.77
CA ARG A 160 -1.27 28.04 -10.41
C ARG A 160 -2.73 27.66 -10.14
N LYS A 161 -3.03 26.36 -10.16
CA LYS A 161 -4.39 25.84 -9.98
C LYS A 161 -4.93 26.09 -8.57
N ASN A 162 -4.08 26.01 -7.55
CA ASN A 162 -4.47 26.15 -6.15
C ASN A 162 -4.11 27.53 -5.56
N ASP A 163 -3.54 28.44 -6.36
CA ASP A 163 -3.05 29.75 -5.93
C ASP A 163 -2.05 29.69 -4.75
N VAL A 164 -1.16 28.68 -4.76
CA VAL A 164 -0.13 28.48 -3.74
C VAL A 164 1.24 28.77 -4.36
N PRO A 165 1.97 29.80 -3.90
CA PRO A 165 3.30 30.11 -4.42
C PRO A 165 4.28 28.95 -4.23
N TRP A 166 4.93 28.55 -5.32
CA TRP A 166 5.98 27.53 -5.30
C TRP A 166 7.16 27.93 -6.17
N SER A 167 8.36 27.94 -5.59
CA SER A 167 9.61 28.26 -6.28
C SER A 167 10.43 27.00 -6.55
N ARG A 168 10.76 26.25 -5.50
CA ARG A 168 11.53 25.00 -5.57
C ARG A 168 11.15 24.06 -4.43
N ARG A 169 11.48 22.78 -4.63
CA ARG A 169 11.39 21.76 -3.58
C ARG A 169 12.57 21.95 -2.63
N GLU A 170 12.27 22.17 -1.35
CA GLU A 170 13.25 22.30 -0.27
C GLU A 170 12.88 21.38 0.89
N TYR A 171 13.85 20.67 1.41
CA TYR A 171 13.68 19.81 2.57
C TYR A 171 14.98 19.81 3.37
N ASN A 172 14.87 20.09 4.67
CA ASN A 172 15.96 19.93 5.61
C ASN A 172 15.68 18.69 6.47
N PRO A 173 16.46 17.60 6.32
CA PRO A 173 16.30 16.38 7.12
C PRO A 173 16.38 16.63 8.63
N ASP A 174 17.17 17.62 9.06
CA ASP A 174 17.45 17.90 10.46
C ASP A 174 16.48 18.94 11.06
N ASN A 175 15.69 19.61 10.23
CA ASN A 175 14.71 20.60 10.67
C ASN A 175 13.50 20.64 9.73
N PHE A 176 12.49 19.82 10.02
CA PHE A 176 11.23 19.81 9.28
C PHE A 176 10.55 21.20 9.31
N ASP A 177 10.69 21.93 10.42
CA ASP A 177 9.96 23.16 10.64
C ASP A 177 10.47 24.37 9.87
N SER A 178 11.69 24.29 9.32
CA SER A 178 12.26 25.37 8.51
C SER A 178 11.69 25.45 7.09
N GLY A 179 10.89 24.47 6.66
CA GLY A 179 10.29 24.46 5.32
C GLY A 179 9.08 25.39 5.20
N THR A 180 8.82 25.90 3.99
CA THR A 180 7.55 26.58 3.69
C THR A 180 6.36 25.63 3.87
N PRO A 181 5.14 26.11 4.16
CA PRO A 181 3.97 25.23 4.36
C PRO A 181 3.78 24.21 3.22
N ILE A 182 3.90 24.64 1.96
CA ILE A 182 3.82 23.74 0.80
C ILE A 182 4.93 22.68 0.80
N ASN A 183 6.16 23.01 1.21
CA ASN A 183 7.25 22.02 1.27
C ASN A 183 7.08 21.04 2.45
N LYS A 184 6.49 21.48 3.56
CA LYS A 184 6.09 20.58 4.67
C LYS A 184 5.00 19.61 4.21
N ALA A 185 3.96 20.13 3.56
CA ALA A 185 2.88 19.33 2.99
C ALA A 185 3.42 18.32 1.97
N LEU A 186 4.26 18.75 1.01
CA LEU A 186 4.87 17.84 0.03
C LEU A 186 5.71 16.74 0.69
N THR A 187 6.46 17.05 1.75
CA THR A 187 7.22 16.05 2.50
C THR A 187 6.27 15.01 3.10
N ALA A 188 5.24 15.45 3.81
CA ALA A 188 4.27 14.56 4.45
C ALA A 188 3.50 13.71 3.41
N ALA A 189 3.10 14.31 2.29
CA ALA A 189 2.39 13.62 1.21
C ALA A 189 3.25 12.54 0.54
N HIS A 190 4.52 12.85 0.23
CA HIS A 190 5.44 11.87 -0.36
C HIS A 190 5.74 10.74 0.62
N GLN A 191 5.96 11.03 1.90
CA GLN A 191 6.14 10.00 2.92
C GLN A 191 4.92 9.08 3.05
N ALA A 192 3.70 9.64 2.98
CA ALA A 192 2.48 8.83 2.97
C ALA A 192 2.41 7.88 1.78
N LEU A 193 2.76 8.37 0.59
CA LEU A 193 2.80 7.56 -0.62
C LEU A 193 3.91 6.50 -0.58
N TYR A 194 5.06 6.80 0.02
CA TYR A 194 6.13 5.83 0.27
C TYR A 194 5.67 4.72 1.22
N GLY A 195 4.94 5.06 2.29
CA GLY A 195 4.35 4.09 3.22
C GLY A 195 3.42 3.10 2.51
N LEU A 196 2.51 3.60 1.69
CA LEU A 196 1.58 2.74 0.95
C LEU A 196 2.31 1.88 -0.09
N SER A 197 3.23 2.49 -0.85
CA SER A 197 4.03 1.78 -1.86
C SER A 197 4.86 0.65 -1.24
N TYR A 198 5.52 0.94 -0.11
CA TYR A 198 6.28 -0.07 0.62
C TYR A 198 5.39 -1.21 1.10
N SER A 199 4.21 -0.89 1.64
CA SER A 199 3.23 -1.88 2.09
C SER A 199 2.83 -2.83 0.96
N VAL A 200 2.54 -2.31 -0.24
CA VAL A 200 2.19 -3.14 -1.41
C VAL A 200 3.36 -4.02 -1.84
N ILE A 201 4.58 -3.46 -1.95
CA ILE A 201 5.78 -4.18 -2.37
C ILE A 201 6.03 -5.40 -1.48
N VAL A 202 6.05 -5.23 -0.16
CA VAL A 202 6.36 -6.32 0.77
C VAL A 202 5.20 -7.30 0.94
N ALA A 203 3.97 -6.81 0.92
CA ALA A 203 2.78 -7.66 0.99
C ALA A 203 2.72 -8.64 -0.20
N MET A 204 3.07 -8.16 -1.38
CA MET A 204 3.15 -8.96 -2.60
C MET A 204 4.43 -9.78 -2.69
N GLY A 205 5.39 -9.56 -1.80
CA GLY A 205 6.61 -10.35 -1.72
C GLY A 205 7.74 -9.92 -2.64
N ALA A 206 7.68 -8.72 -3.20
CA ALA A 206 8.80 -8.08 -3.88
C ALA A 206 9.74 -7.42 -2.85
N SER A 207 10.98 -7.15 -3.26
CA SER A 207 11.99 -6.47 -2.45
C SER A 207 11.89 -4.95 -2.58
N ALA A 208 11.93 -4.24 -1.45
CA ALA A 208 11.99 -2.79 -1.39
C ALA A 208 13.33 -2.20 -1.86
N GLY A 209 14.43 -2.97 -1.74
CA GLY A 209 15.78 -2.49 -2.05
C GLY A 209 16.19 -2.65 -3.51
N LEU A 210 15.52 -3.52 -4.27
CA LEU A 210 15.88 -3.84 -5.66
C LEU A 210 15.22 -2.87 -6.66
N GLY A 211 15.73 -1.64 -6.70
CA GLY A 211 15.25 -0.57 -7.58
C GLY A 211 15.80 -0.62 -9.02
N PHE A 212 15.00 -0.12 -9.95
CA PHE A 212 15.33 0.02 -11.37
C PHE A 212 15.95 1.38 -11.69
N VAL A 213 15.39 2.48 -11.17
CA VAL A 213 15.87 3.86 -11.40
C VAL A 213 16.77 4.30 -10.25
N HIS A 214 16.26 4.24 -9.02
CA HIS A 214 17.03 4.48 -7.79
C HIS A 214 17.84 3.23 -7.41
N THR A 215 19.03 3.44 -6.84
CA THR A 215 19.91 2.36 -6.33
C THR A 215 20.73 2.85 -5.15
N GLY A 216 21.22 1.92 -4.31
CA GLY A 216 22.14 2.24 -3.21
C GLY A 216 21.46 2.48 -1.86
N HIS A 217 20.15 2.25 -1.78
CA HIS A 217 19.36 2.36 -0.54
C HIS A 217 18.41 1.17 -0.41
N ASP A 218 18.12 0.72 0.81
CA ASP A 218 17.18 -0.37 1.11
C ASP A 218 15.71 -0.09 0.72
N LEU A 219 15.39 1.15 0.30
CA LEU A 219 14.07 1.59 -0.17
C LEU A 219 14.08 2.02 -1.64
N SER A 220 15.13 1.68 -2.40
CA SER A 220 15.28 2.14 -3.79
C SER A 220 14.05 1.86 -4.65
N PHE A 221 13.47 0.66 -4.58
CA PHE A 221 12.29 0.32 -5.36
C PHE A 221 11.01 0.99 -4.82
N VAL A 222 10.96 1.30 -3.52
CA VAL A 222 9.84 2.07 -2.94
C VAL A 222 9.77 3.45 -3.59
N TYR A 223 10.91 4.11 -3.79
CA TYR A 223 10.95 5.42 -4.45
C TYR A 223 10.55 5.32 -5.93
N ASP A 224 11.11 4.34 -6.65
CA ASP A 224 10.74 4.09 -8.05
C ASP A 224 9.23 3.88 -8.22
N PHE A 225 8.67 3.01 -7.38
CA PHE A 225 7.27 2.62 -7.47
C PHE A 225 6.33 3.75 -7.05
N ALA A 226 6.65 4.48 -5.99
CA ALA A 226 5.86 5.64 -5.57
C ALA A 226 5.87 6.78 -6.59
N ASP A 227 6.98 6.99 -7.31
CA ASP A 227 7.10 8.05 -8.30
C ASP A 227 6.10 7.91 -9.46
N LEU A 228 5.55 6.71 -9.70
CA LEU A 228 4.44 6.49 -10.64
C LEU A 228 3.18 7.30 -10.28
N TYR A 229 2.98 7.60 -9.00
CA TYR A 229 1.72 8.11 -8.48
C TYR A 229 1.81 9.55 -7.95
N LYS A 230 3.03 10.12 -7.82
CA LYS A 230 3.22 11.45 -7.21
C LYS A 230 2.51 12.57 -7.94
N ALA A 231 2.57 12.55 -9.27
CA ALA A 231 1.96 13.59 -10.09
C ALA A 231 0.43 13.59 -10.01
N GLU A 232 -0.16 12.41 -9.78
CA GLU A 232 -1.60 12.22 -9.72
C GLU A 232 -2.17 12.42 -8.30
N ILE A 233 -1.42 12.04 -7.27
CA ILE A 233 -1.92 11.99 -5.89
C ILE A 233 -1.17 12.93 -4.96
N SER A 234 0.09 12.63 -4.63
CA SER A 234 0.76 13.31 -3.52
C SER A 234 1.05 14.78 -3.79
N ILE A 235 1.36 15.16 -5.03
CA ILE A 235 1.59 16.56 -5.39
C ILE A 235 0.27 17.34 -5.34
N PRO A 236 -0.81 16.96 -6.06
CA PRO A 236 -2.08 17.68 -5.98
C PRO A 236 -2.63 17.81 -4.55
N VAL A 237 -2.60 16.73 -3.75
CA VAL A 237 -3.08 16.76 -2.36
C VAL A 237 -2.28 17.75 -1.51
N ALA A 238 -0.96 17.79 -1.64
CA ALA A 238 -0.14 18.74 -0.89
C ALA A 238 -0.45 20.20 -1.23
N PHE A 239 -0.71 20.51 -2.51
CA PHE A 239 -1.10 21.87 -2.91
C PHE A 239 -2.49 22.25 -2.40
N GLN A 240 -3.46 21.34 -2.45
CA GLN A 240 -4.79 21.56 -1.89
C GLN A 240 -4.75 21.81 -0.38
N VAL A 241 -3.97 21.00 0.35
CA VAL A 241 -3.80 21.17 1.80
C VAL A 241 -3.09 22.48 2.11
N ALA A 242 -2.05 22.86 1.36
CA ALA A 242 -1.38 24.14 1.56
C ALA A 242 -2.28 25.35 1.27
N ALA A 243 -3.18 25.25 0.29
CA ALA A 243 -4.14 26.31 -0.01
C ALA A 243 -5.18 26.48 1.11
N GLN A 244 -5.64 25.37 1.70
CA GLN A 244 -6.69 25.38 2.72
C GLN A 244 -6.17 25.60 4.15
N PHE A 245 -4.98 25.08 4.45
CA PHE A 245 -4.44 24.95 5.80
C PHE A 245 -2.98 25.46 5.90
N GLY A 246 -2.58 26.39 5.03
CA GLY A 246 -1.22 26.93 4.97
C GLY A 246 -0.69 27.50 6.29
N ASP A 247 -1.59 28.05 7.11
CA ASP A 247 -1.26 28.65 8.43
C ASP A 247 -1.39 27.66 9.60
N ASP A 248 -1.80 26.40 9.35
CA ASP A 248 -1.92 25.39 10.38
C ASP A 248 -0.53 24.98 10.90
N LYS A 249 -0.36 25.01 12.22
CA LYS A 249 0.90 24.66 12.90
C LYS A 249 1.30 23.21 12.67
N ASP A 250 0.34 22.32 12.39
CA ASP A 250 0.58 20.93 12.01
C ASP A 250 -0.05 20.58 10.65
N ILE A 251 0.34 21.35 9.62
CA ILE A 251 0.03 21.04 8.22
C ILE A 251 0.46 19.61 7.82
N GLY A 252 1.47 19.04 8.49
CA GLY A 252 1.89 17.67 8.29
C GLY A 252 0.79 16.65 8.62
N ALA A 253 0.14 16.79 9.79
CA ALA A 253 -1.01 15.97 10.17
C ALA A 253 -2.19 16.14 9.22
N ARG A 254 -2.53 17.39 8.86
CA ARG A 254 -3.57 17.68 7.85
C ARG A 254 -3.29 16.97 6.53
N THR A 255 -2.04 16.99 6.09
CA THR A 255 -1.64 16.34 4.84
C THR A 255 -1.76 14.82 4.93
N ARG A 256 -1.36 14.19 6.04
CA ARG A 256 -1.51 12.74 6.22
C ARG A 256 -2.98 12.31 6.17
N LEU A 257 -3.88 13.07 6.82
CA LEU A 257 -5.32 12.83 6.76
C LEU A 257 -5.87 13.00 5.33
N ALA A 258 -5.46 14.04 4.62
CA ALA A 258 -5.89 14.24 3.22
C ALA A 258 -5.38 13.13 2.29
N MET A 259 -4.14 12.65 2.50
CA MET A 259 -3.59 11.52 1.74
C MET A 259 -4.34 10.22 2.03
N ARG A 260 -4.67 9.96 3.30
CA ARG A 260 -5.50 8.83 3.73
C ARG A 260 -6.83 8.82 2.98
N ASP A 261 -7.50 9.98 2.91
CA ASP A 261 -8.79 10.13 2.23
C ASP A 261 -8.64 9.97 0.71
N ALA A 262 -7.57 10.52 0.12
CA ALA A 262 -7.26 10.37 -1.31
C ALA A 262 -6.98 8.92 -1.70
N PHE A 263 -6.27 8.14 -0.87
CA PHE A 263 -6.04 6.71 -1.10
C PHE A 263 -7.34 5.91 -1.09
N ALA A 264 -8.22 6.20 -0.13
CA ALA A 264 -9.52 5.54 -0.03
C ALA A 264 -10.40 5.86 -1.25
N ALA A 265 -10.48 7.13 -1.65
CA ALA A 265 -11.32 7.58 -2.76
C ALA A 265 -10.85 7.06 -4.12
N SER A 266 -9.53 7.01 -4.36
CA SER A 266 -8.94 6.60 -5.64
C SER A 266 -8.87 5.09 -5.86
N LYS A 267 -9.04 4.27 -4.80
CA LYS A 267 -8.77 2.83 -4.81
C LYS A 267 -7.36 2.49 -5.33
N ILE A 268 -6.39 3.38 -5.10
CA ILE A 268 -5.04 3.29 -5.67
C ILE A 268 -4.31 1.99 -5.34
N LEU A 269 -4.60 1.38 -4.19
CA LEU A 269 -4.00 0.11 -3.77
C LEU A 269 -4.24 -1.01 -4.80
N VAL A 270 -5.45 -1.08 -5.36
CA VAL A 270 -5.79 -2.08 -6.40
C VAL A 270 -4.93 -1.88 -7.64
N ARG A 271 -4.79 -0.62 -8.07
CA ARG A 271 -3.96 -0.26 -9.22
C ARG A 271 -2.48 -0.56 -8.97
N MET A 272 -1.98 -0.26 -7.77
CA MET A 272 -0.60 -0.55 -7.38
C MET A 272 -0.26 -2.04 -7.51
N ILE A 273 -1.16 -2.95 -7.12
CA ILE A 273 -0.91 -4.39 -7.23
C ILE A 273 -0.82 -4.82 -8.71
N GLN A 274 -1.72 -4.32 -9.55
CA GLN A 274 -1.72 -4.58 -11.00
C GLN A 274 -0.47 -4.01 -11.67
N ASP A 275 -0.09 -2.78 -11.31
CA ASP A 275 1.10 -2.12 -11.82
C ASP A 275 2.37 -2.89 -11.42
N LEU A 276 2.50 -3.31 -10.16
CA LEU A 276 3.65 -4.07 -9.67
C LEU A 276 3.83 -5.38 -10.44
N THR A 277 2.77 -6.17 -10.56
CA THR A 277 2.79 -7.45 -11.29
C THR A 277 3.09 -7.24 -12.78
N SER A 278 2.50 -6.21 -13.39
CA SER A 278 2.77 -5.82 -14.78
C SER A 278 4.24 -5.43 -14.98
N ILE A 279 4.77 -4.53 -14.16
CA ILE A 279 6.16 -4.02 -14.25
C ILE A 279 7.17 -5.15 -14.14
N LEU A 280 6.91 -6.12 -13.26
CA LEU A 280 7.77 -7.28 -13.05
C LEU A 280 7.55 -8.42 -14.06
N GLY A 281 6.65 -8.25 -15.04
CA GLY A 281 6.39 -9.27 -16.07
C GLY A 281 5.73 -10.54 -15.52
N VAL A 282 5.06 -10.40 -14.38
CA VAL A 282 4.39 -11.46 -13.62
C VAL A 282 2.90 -11.33 -13.95
N THR A 283 2.52 -11.62 -15.19
CA THR A 283 1.11 -11.61 -15.61
C THR A 283 0.43 -12.89 -15.16
N GLU A 284 -0.23 -12.86 -14.01
CA GLU A 284 -1.30 -13.83 -13.74
C GLU A 284 -2.55 -13.37 -14.51
N THR A 285 -3.15 -14.28 -15.27
CA THR A 285 -4.25 -13.94 -16.18
C THR A 285 -5.58 -13.61 -15.48
N ASN A 286 -5.68 -13.70 -14.14
CA ASN A 286 -6.93 -13.46 -13.42
C ASN A 286 -6.72 -12.95 -11.97
N ILE A 287 -5.77 -12.05 -11.68
CA ILE A 287 -5.72 -11.44 -10.33
C ILE A 287 -6.95 -10.55 -10.15
N SER A 288 -8.00 -11.05 -9.49
CA SER A 288 -9.05 -10.18 -8.96
C SER A 288 -8.57 -9.63 -7.62
N VAL A 289 -8.28 -8.33 -7.58
CA VAL A 289 -7.87 -7.66 -6.34
C VAL A 289 -9.09 -7.04 -5.69
N ASP A 290 -9.43 -7.51 -4.50
CA ASP A 290 -10.51 -6.95 -3.68
C ASP A 290 -9.90 -6.26 -2.46
N LEU A 291 -10.16 -4.97 -2.30
CA LEU A 291 -9.84 -4.22 -1.08
C LEU A 291 -11.09 -4.18 -0.20
N VAL A 292 -11.03 -4.84 0.95
CA VAL A 292 -12.14 -4.94 1.88
C VAL A 292 -11.79 -4.14 3.14
N ASN A 293 -12.60 -3.12 3.44
CA ASN A 293 -12.58 -2.49 4.76
C ASN A 293 -13.68 -3.16 5.58
N LEU A 294 -13.36 -3.72 6.75
CA LEU A 294 -14.32 -4.49 7.55
C LEU A 294 -15.61 -3.69 7.91
N TRP A 295 -15.52 -2.36 7.82
CA TRP A 295 -16.53 -1.46 8.38
C TRP A 295 -17.16 -0.53 7.36
N ASP A 296 -16.38 -0.08 6.37
CA ASP A 296 -16.88 0.79 5.29
C ASP A 296 -17.57 -0.03 4.17
N ASP A 297 -17.41 -1.36 4.16
CA ASP A 297 -17.92 -2.25 3.11
C ASP A 297 -18.73 -3.44 3.67
N LYS A 298 -19.69 -3.15 4.57
CA LYS A 298 -20.60 -4.17 5.17
C LYS A 298 -21.24 -5.09 4.11
N LEU A 299 -21.58 -4.55 2.93
CA LEU A 299 -22.15 -5.31 1.82
C LEU A 299 -21.11 -6.16 1.07
N GLY A 300 -19.87 -5.68 0.90
CA GLY A 300 -18.78 -6.46 0.33
C GLY A 300 -18.42 -7.67 1.19
N LEU A 301 -18.40 -7.50 2.51
CA LEU A 301 -18.08 -8.57 3.48
C LEU A 301 -19.09 -9.72 3.51
N GLN A 302 -20.38 -9.41 3.34
CA GLN A 302 -21.41 -10.45 3.21
C GLN A 302 -21.16 -11.33 1.98
N LYS A 303 -20.66 -10.76 0.87
CA LYS A 303 -20.31 -11.54 -0.33
C LYS A 303 -19.17 -12.54 -0.07
N PHE A 304 -18.36 -12.28 0.96
CA PHE A 304 -17.30 -13.16 1.42
C PHE A 304 -17.71 -14.08 2.58
N GLY A 305 -19.00 -14.11 2.94
CA GLY A 305 -19.53 -14.97 4.00
C GLY A 305 -19.15 -14.51 5.42
N VAL A 306 -18.70 -13.27 5.59
CA VAL A 306 -18.37 -12.71 6.91
C VAL A 306 -19.67 -12.30 7.61
N GLN A 307 -19.97 -12.93 8.74
CA GLN A 307 -21.08 -12.54 9.62
C GLN A 307 -20.58 -11.63 10.73
N TYR A 308 -21.34 -10.57 10.99
CA TYR A 308 -21.07 -9.62 12.07
C TYR A 308 -22.11 -9.75 13.17
N HIS A 309 -21.63 -9.92 14.40
CA HIS A 309 -22.46 -9.96 15.59
C HIS A 309 -22.27 -8.64 16.34
N GLU A 310 -23.25 -7.75 16.22
CA GLU A 310 -23.27 -6.47 16.92
C GLU A 310 -23.53 -6.71 18.42
N PHE A 311 -22.82 -5.98 19.28
CA PHE A 311 -23.22 -5.89 20.68
C PHE A 311 -24.57 -5.18 20.72
N LYS A 312 -25.52 -5.68 21.52
CA LYS A 312 -26.78 -4.95 21.74
C LYS A 312 -26.42 -3.60 22.33
N GLU A 313 -26.92 -2.52 21.73
CA GLU A 313 -26.99 -1.24 22.44
C GLU A 313 -27.79 -1.52 23.71
N ASP A 314 -27.15 -1.37 24.87
CA ASP A 314 -27.91 -1.18 26.10
C ASP A 314 -28.74 0.08 25.86
N GLY A 315 -30.04 -0.11 25.61
CA GLY A 315 -31.00 0.95 25.51
C GLY A 315 -30.97 1.76 26.80
N GLY A 316 -30.17 2.82 26.80
CA GLY A 316 -30.07 3.78 27.86
C GLY A 316 -31.44 4.40 28.07
N ARG A 317 -32.03 4.09 29.23
CA ARG A 317 -33.02 4.94 29.90
C ARG A 317 -32.38 6.25 30.31
#